data_AF-A0A4D9DB98-F1
#
_entry.id   AF-A0A4D9DB98-F1
#
_cell.length_a   1.000
_cell.length_b   1.000
_cell.length_c   1.000
_cell.angle_alpha   90.00
_cell.angle_beta   90.00
_cell.angle_gamma   90.00
#
_symmetry.space_group_name_H-M   'P 1'
#
loop_
_entity.id
_entity.type
_entity.pdbx_description
1 polymer ?
#
loop_
_entity_poly.entity_id
_entity_poly.type
_entity_poly.pdbx_seq_one_letter_code
_entity_poly.pdbx_strand_id
1 'polypeptide(L)'
;MLDPSAVHGVTKFSDLTPKEFRRTYLGIRKSSSSKQKLKLKLPADAHAAEILPTSDLPSDFDWRDYGAVTAVKDQGSCGSCWSFSTTGALEGANFLATGELVSLSEQQLVDCDHLCDPEEAGACDAGCNGGLMTTAYEYVLQSGGLEKEKDYPYTGRDGTCKFDKSKIAAAVANFSVVSLDEDQIAANLVKHGPLSVGINSIFMQTYIGGVSCPYICSKKNLDHGVLIVGYGAAGYAPIRFKDKPYWIIKNSWGENWGEEGYYKICRGNNICGVDSMVSSVTAASTIKQ
;
A
#
# COMPACT_ATOMS: atom_id res chain seq x y z
N MET A 1 21.21 8.26 -9.29
CA MET A 1 21.23 9.49 -8.47
C MET A 1 20.47 9.15 -7.20
N LEU A 2 21.08 9.35 -6.04
CA LEU A 2 20.45 9.07 -4.74
C LEU A 2 19.59 10.27 -4.32
N ASP A 3 18.57 10.05 -3.48
CA ASP A 3 17.86 11.15 -2.85
C ASP A 3 18.75 11.70 -1.74
N PRO A 4 19.24 12.94 -1.86
CA PRO A 4 20.24 13.39 -0.91
C PRO A 4 19.56 13.92 0.39
N SER A 5 18.22 13.84 0.49
CA SER A 5 17.47 14.18 1.70
C SER A 5 17.16 13.00 2.63
N ALA A 6 17.47 11.76 2.25
CA ALA A 6 17.43 10.60 3.13
C ALA A 6 18.83 9.98 3.30
N VAL A 7 18.93 9.01 4.21
CA VAL A 7 20.12 8.19 4.40
C VAL A 7 20.04 6.97 3.48
N HIS A 8 21.08 6.81 2.67
CA HIS A 8 21.23 5.69 1.74
C HIS A 8 22.45 4.85 2.10
N GLY A 9 22.37 3.55 1.88
CA GLY A 9 23.43 2.62 2.22
C GLY A 9 23.27 1.26 1.55
N VAL A 10 23.98 0.28 2.10
CA VAL A 10 23.89 -1.12 1.65
C VAL A 10 22.56 -1.70 2.12
N THR A 11 21.82 -2.27 1.18
CA THR A 11 20.55 -2.98 1.41
C THR A 11 20.65 -4.36 0.79
N LYS A 12 19.65 -5.22 1.01
CA LYS A 12 19.55 -6.52 0.34
C LYS A 12 19.41 -6.46 -1.19
N PHE A 13 19.32 -5.26 -1.77
CA PHE A 13 19.20 -5.00 -3.20
C PHE A 13 20.44 -4.34 -3.82
N SER A 14 21.52 -4.18 -3.06
CA SER A 14 22.71 -3.45 -3.50
C SER A 14 23.50 -4.14 -4.63
N ASP A 15 23.27 -5.42 -4.88
CA ASP A 15 23.84 -6.18 -5.99
C ASP A 15 23.01 -6.08 -7.29
N LEU A 16 21.78 -5.55 -7.21
CA LEU A 16 20.86 -5.46 -8.34
C LEU A 16 21.02 -4.13 -9.09
N THR A 17 21.00 -4.20 -10.43
CA THR A 17 20.80 -3.01 -11.24
C THR A 17 19.39 -2.43 -11.04
N PRO A 18 19.17 -1.13 -11.28
CA PRO A 18 17.84 -0.55 -11.23
C PRO A 18 16.82 -1.21 -12.18
N LYS A 19 17.28 -1.89 -13.24
CA LYS A 19 16.39 -2.60 -14.16
C LYS A 19 15.96 -3.95 -13.61
N GLU A 20 16.87 -4.70 -12.99
CA GLU A 20 16.57 -5.96 -12.33
C GLU A 20 15.65 -5.74 -11.14
N PHE A 21 15.96 -4.73 -10.31
CA PHE A 21 15.13 -4.34 -9.18
C PHE A 21 13.69 -4.03 -9.62
N ARG A 22 13.52 -3.17 -10.62
CA ARG A 22 12.20 -2.80 -11.14
C ARG A 22 11.40 -3.98 -11.66
N ARG A 23 12.04 -4.92 -12.36
CA ARG A 23 11.34 -6.06 -12.97
C ARG A 23 10.85 -7.08 -11.93
N THR A 24 11.54 -7.19 -10.80
CA THR A 24 11.33 -8.29 -9.85
C THR A 24 10.55 -7.86 -8.60
N TYR A 25 10.77 -6.65 -8.11
CA TYR A 25 10.23 -6.20 -6.81
C TYR A 25 9.09 -5.18 -6.93
N LEU A 26 8.88 -4.63 -8.13
CA LEU A 26 7.88 -3.60 -8.36
C LEU A 26 6.73 -4.20 -9.17
N GLY A 27 5.51 -4.03 -8.66
CA GLY A 27 4.34 -4.78 -9.10
C GLY A 27 3.12 -3.94 -9.43
N ILE A 28 3.18 -2.60 -9.35
CA ILE A 28 2.01 -1.79 -9.72
C ILE A 28 1.90 -1.72 -11.24
N ARG A 29 0.81 -2.28 -11.76
CA ARG A 29 0.44 -2.20 -13.17
C ARG A 29 -0.44 -0.98 -13.40
N LYS A 30 0.18 0.20 -13.55
CA LYS A 30 -0.59 1.40 -13.92
C LYS A 30 -0.94 1.42 -15.40
N SER A 31 -2.11 1.98 -15.68
CA SER A 31 -2.53 2.30 -17.04
C SER A 31 -1.47 3.12 -17.78
N SER A 32 -1.20 2.72 -19.02
CA SER A 32 -0.32 3.42 -19.95
C SER A 32 -0.92 4.75 -20.47
N SER A 33 -2.19 5.02 -20.13
CA SER A 33 -2.92 6.16 -20.66
C SER A 33 -2.62 7.47 -19.91
N SER A 34 -1.85 8.32 -20.56
CA SER A 34 -1.47 9.67 -20.13
C SER A 34 -2.64 10.67 -20.06
N LYS A 35 -3.89 10.19 -20.11
CA LYS A 35 -5.09 11.02 -20.10
C LYS A 35 -5.64 11.06 -18.69
N GLN A 36 -5.15 12.05 -17.94
CA GLN A 36 -5.89 12.67 -16.86
C GLN A 36 -7.21 13.23 -17.44
N LYS A 37 -8.21 12.37 -17.62
CA LYS A 37 -9.55 12.72 -18.06
C LYS A 37 -10.51 12.36 -16.94
N LEU A 38 -10.74 13.34 -16.06
CA LEU A 38 -11.99 13.76 -15.39
C LEU A 38 -13.02 12.74 -14.85
N LYS A 39 -12.88 11.43 -15.06
CA LYS A 39 -13.72 10.35 -14.53
C LYS A 39 -12.86 9.10 -14.47
N LEU A 40 -12.20 8.88 -13.34
CA LEU A 40 -11.57 7.59 -13.05
C LEU A 40 -12.69 6.54 -13.16
N LYS A 41 -12.60 5.57 -14.08
CA LYS A 41 -13.52 4.43 -14.05
C LYS A 41 -13.03 3.53 -12.93
N LEU A 42 -13.64 3.74 -11.78
CA LEU A 42 -13.48 2.87 -10.64
C LEU A 42 -14.05 1.47 -10.98
N PRO A 43 -13.54 0.39 -10.36
CA PRO A 43 -14.27 -0.88 -10.27
C PRO A 43 -15.74 -0.65 -9.88
N ALA A 44 -16.63 -1.57 -10.23
CA ALA A 44 -18.07 -1.36 -10.10
C ALA A 44 -18.49 -0.98 -8.68
N ASP A 45 -17.83 -1.55 -7.67
CA ASP A 45 -18.13 -1.34 -6.25
C ASP A 45 -17.21 -0.29 -5.58
N ALA A 46 -16.27 0.31 -6.32
CA ALA A 46 -15.41 1.36 -5.80
C ALA A 46 -16.12 2.72 -5.81
N HIS A 47 -16.05 3.42 -4.68
CA HIS A 47 -16.63 4.75 -4.53
C HIS A 47 -15.57 5.82 -4.25
N ALA A 48 -15.92 7.09 -4.47
CA ALA A 48 -15.10 8.18 -3.94
C ALA A 48 -15.27 8.22 -2.42
N ALA A 49 -14.16 8.41 -1.68
CA ALA A 49 -14.21 8.52 -0.23
C ALA A 49 -15.06 9.73 0.20
N GLU A 50 -15.75 9.60 1.33
CA GLU A 50 -16.44 10.72 1.99
C GLU A 50 -15.45 11.84 2.33
N ILE A 51 -15.87 13.10 2.18
CA ILE A 51 -15.08 14.24 2.65
C ILE A 51 -15.21 14.34 4.16
N LEU A 52 -14.10 14.16 4.86
CA LEU A 52 -14.05 14.11 6.32
C LEU A 52 -13.65 15.47 6.92
N PRO A 53 -14.02 15.74 8.18
CA PRO A 53 -13.48 16.89 8.93
C PRO A 53 -11.96 16.78 9.08
N THR A 54 -11.25 17.87 8.82
CA THR A 54 -9.77 17.95 8.89
C THR A 54 -9.26 18.91 9.97
N SER A 55 -10.16 19.59 10.69
CA SER A 55 -9.81 20.62 11.69
C SER A 55 -9.08 20.08 12.92
N ASP A 56 -9.38 18.84 13.32
CA ASP A 56 -8.98 18.27 14.61
C ASP A 56 -8.08 17.03 14.45
N LEU A 57 -7.35 16.96 13.33
CA LEU A 57 -6.39 15.88 13.12
C LEU A 57 -5.20 16.05 14.08
N PRO A 58 -4.72 14.96 14.70
CA PRO A 58 -3.51 15.00 15.51
C PRO A 58 -2.30 15.45 14.66
N SER A 59 -1.28 16.03 15.28
CA SER A 59 -0.05 16.43 14.57
C SER A 59 0.79 15.23 14.14
N ASP A 60 0.78 14.19 14.98
CA ASP A 60 1.53 12.95 14.84
C ASP A 60 0.58 11.79 15.15
N PHE A 61 0.59 10.78 14.30
CA PHE A 61 -0.33 9.66 14.42
C PHE A 61 0.29 8.41 13.81
N ASP A 62 0.18 7.28 14.50
CA ASP A 62 0.76 6.01 14.05
C ASP A 62 -0.09 4.82 14.49
N TRP A 63 -0.68 4.11 13.53
CA TRP A 63 -1.51 2.93 13.79
C TRP A 63 -0.74 1.77 14.46
N ARG A 64 0.60 1.77 14.40
CA ARG A 64 1.42 0.79 15.11
C ARG A 64 1.25 0.91 16.62
N ASP A 65 1.13 2.12 17.14
CA ASP A 65 0.95 2.39 18.57
C ASP A 65 -0.41 1.91 19.10
N TYR A 66 -1.38 1.71 18.19
CA TYR A 66 -2.73 1.26 18.51
C TYR A 66 -2.98 -0.22 18.15
N GLY A 67 -1.98 -0.93 17.63
CA GLY A 67 -2.10 -2.36 17.30
C GLY A 67 -2.85 -2.68 16.01
N ALA A 68 -3.06 -1.69 15.12
CA ALA A 68 -3.77 -1.89 13.84
C ALA A 68 -2.84 -2.27 12.67
N VAL A 69 -1.59 -2.67 12.95
CA VAL A 69 -0.57 -2.98 11.95
C VAL A 69 0.14 -4.27 12.32
N THR A 70 0.12 -5.27 11.44
CA THR A 70 0.86 -6.53 11.60
C THR A 70 2.38 -6.33 11.47
N ALA A 71 3.17 -7.35 11.78
CA ALA A 71 4.61 -7.35 11.52
C ALA A 71 4.93 -7.10 10.03
N VAL A 72 6.14 -6.63 9.74
CA VAL A 72 6.59 -6.43 8.35
C VAL A 72 6.80 -7.80 7.69
N LYS A 73 6.29 -7.94 6.47
CA LYS A 73 6.43 -9.14 5.64
C LYS A 73 7.45 -8.93 4.52
N ASP A 74 7.79 -10.00 3.79
CA ASP A 74 8.73 -9.96 2.67
C ASP A 74 8.13 -10.62 1.43
N GLN A 75 7.90 -9.84 0.37
CA GLN A 75 7.40 -10.32 -0.92
C GLN A 75 8.44 -11.16 -1.68
N GLY A 76 9.70 -11.17 -1.24
CA GLY A 76 10.78 -11.87 -1.95
C GLY A 76 10.90 -11.42 -3.40
N SER A 77 11.27 -12.33 -4.30
CA SER A 77 11.49 -12.04 -5.73
C SER A 77 10.22 -12.13 -6.57
N CYS A 78 9.12 -11.56 -6.09
CA CYS A 78 7.80 -11.56 -6.73
C CYS A 78 7.23 -10.14 -6.74
N GLY A 79 6.74 -9.66 -7.89
CA GLY A 79 6.12 -8.34 -8.06
C GLY A 79 4.70 -8.26 -7.47
N SER A 80 4.54 -8.69 -6.22
CA SER A 80 3.25 -8.83 -5.52
C SER A 80 3.02 -7.74 -4.47
N CYS A 81 3.78 -6.64 -4.49
CA CYS A 81 3.60 -5.51 -3.55
C CYS A 81 2.15 -5.02 -3.46
N TRP A 82 1.38 -5.15 -4.55
CA TRP A 82 -0.04 -4.83 -4.61
C TRP A 82 -0.86 -5.68 -3.63
N SER A 83 -0.57 -6.98 -3.50
CA SER A 83 -1.28 -7.86 -2.55
C SER A 83 -0.93 -7.52 -1.10
N PHE A 84 0.33 -7.23 -0.79
CA PHE A 84 0.77 -6.80 0.55
C PHE A 84 0.18 -5.46 0.99
N SER A 85 0.04 -4.53 0.05
CA SER A 85 -0.65 -3.26 0.30
C SER A 85 -2.12 -3.52 0.65
N THR A 86 -2.83 -4.27 -0.19
CA THR A 86 -4.23 -4.67 0.00
C THR A 86 -4.47 -5.39 1.32
N THR A 87 -3.70 -6.44 1.62
CA THR A 87 -3.84 -7.19 2.88
C THR A 87 -3.56 -6.28 4.05
N GLY A 88 -2.46 -5.52 4.07
CA GLY A 88 -2.11 -4.65 5.19
C GLY A 88 -3.19 -3.62 5.55
N ALA A 89 -3.89 -3.05 4.55
CA ALA A 89 -5.01 -2.16 4.79
C ALA A 89 -6.24 -2.91 5.33
N LEU A 90 -6.57 -4.09 4.78
CA LEU A 90 -7.69 -4.91 5.25
C LEU A 90 -7.44 -5.48 6.66
N GLU A 91 -6.20 -5.84 7.01
CA GLU A 91 -5.78 -6.26 8.33
C GLU A 91 -6.07 -5.17 9.38
N GLY A 92 -5.67 -3.92 9.07
CA GLY A 92 -5.97 -2.78 9.92
C GLY A 92 -7.46 -2.46 10.00
N ALA A 93 -8.16 -2.46 8.87
CA ALA A 93 -9.61 -2.25 8.84
C ALA A 93 -10.38 -3.32 9.64
N ASN A 94 -9.92 -4.58 9.59
CA ASN A 94 -10.48 -5.68 10.39
C ASN A 94 -10.25 -5.44 11.90
N PHE A 95 -9.05 -5.00 12.28
CA PHE A 95 -8.77 -4.63 13.66
C PHE A 95 -9.69 -3.50 14.15
N LEU A 96 -9.92 -2.47 13.35
CA LEU A 96 -10.86 -1.39 13.70
C LEU A 96 -12.30 -1.89 13.83
N ALA A 97 -12.73 -2.82 12.97
CA ALA A 97 -14.11 -3.32 12.97
C ALA A 97 -14.41 -4.36 14.06
N THR A 98 -13.41 -5.14 14.48
CA THR A 98 -13.60 -6.32 15.33
C THR A 98 -12.78 -6.31 16.62
N GLY A 99 -11.73 -5.49 16.69
CA GLY A 99 -10.71 -5.55 17.75
C GLY A 99 -9.68 -6.67 17.56
N GLU A 100 -9.80 -7.51 16.52
CA GLU A 100 -8.88 -8.60 16.25
C GLU A 100 -7.93 -8.26 15.09
N LEU A 101 -6.63 -8.21 15.37
CA LEU A 101 -5.61 -8.09 14.34
C LEU A 101 -5.26 -9.49 13.84
N VAL A 102 -5.56 -9.76 12.57
CA VAL A 102 -5.28 -11.03 11.91
C VAL A 102 -4.34 -10.79 10.74
N SER A 103 -3.33 -11.64 10.56
CA SER A 103 -2.49 -11.62 9.36
C SER A 103 -3.23 -12.34 8.23
N LEU A 104 -3.44 -11.67 7.10
CA LEU A 104 -4.18 -12.17 5.94
C LEU A 104 -3.26 -12.69 4.83
N SER A 105 -3.79 -13.59 4.00
CA SER A 105 -3.03 -14.28 2.95
C SER A 105 -2.82 -13.39 1.72
N GLU A 106 -1.57 -13.01 1.48
CA GLU A 106 -1.19 -12.43 0.19
C GLU A 106 -1.22 -13.47 -0.94
N GLN A 107 -0.96 -14.73 -0.61
CA GLN A 107 -0.89 -15.81 -1.61
C GLN A 107 -2.26 -16.09 -2.24
N GLN A 108 -3.35 -15.95 -1.48
CA GLN A 108 -4.69 -16.05 -2.04
C GLN A 108 -4.89 -15.01 -3.16
N LEU A 109 -4.50 -13.76 -2.95
CA LEU A 109 -4.57 -12.73 -3.98
C LEU A 109 -3.67 -13.07 -5.17
N VAL A 110 -2.42 -13.47 -4.92
CA VAL A 110 -1.47 -13.85 -5.98
C VAL A 110 -1.99 -14.99 -6.85
N ASP A 111 -2.63 -16.00 -6.26
CA ASP A 111 -3.04 -17.22 -6.96
C ASP A 111 -4.45 -17.15 -7.57
N CYS A 112 -5.34 -16.33 -7.00
CA CYS A 112 -6.77 -16.36 -7.30
C CYS A 112 -7.31 -15.08 -7.93
N ASP A 113 -6.65 -13.94 -7.73
CA ASP A 113 -7.13 -12.67 -8.26
C ASP A 113 -6.59 -12.45 -9.67
N HIS A 114 -7.54 -12.42 -10.61
CA HIS A 114 -7.31 -12.15 -12.02
C HIS A 114 -8.30 -11.10 -12.55
N LEU A 115 -8.85 -10.27 -11.65
CA LEU A 115 -9.73 -9.19 -12.05
C LEU A 115 -8.96 -8.15 -12.86
N CYS A 116 -9.68 -7.49 -13.77
CA CYS A 116 -9.11 -6.55 -14.71
C CYS A 116 -9.56 -5.13 -14.40
N ASP A 117 -8.64 -4.18 -14.56
CA ASP A 117 -8.93 -2.76 -14.48
C ASP A 117 -9.95 -2.36 -15.56
N PRO A 118 -11.11 -1.79 -15.19
CA PRO A 118 -12.11 -1.33 -16.16
C PRO A 118 -11.64 -0.15 -17.04
N GLU A 119 -10.55 0.53 -16.67
CA GLU A 119 -9.95 1.59 -17.49
C GLU A 119 -9.14 1.07 -18.67
N GLU A 120 -8.50 -0.10 -18.54
CA GLU A 120 -7.57 -0.63 -19.54
C GLU A 120 -7.82 -2.12 -19.81
N ALA A 121 -8.28 -2.41 -21.03
CA ALA A 121 -8.53 -3.77 -21.46
C ALA A 121 -7.25 -4.62 -21.38
N GLY A 122 -7.31 -5.73 -20.64
CA GLY A 122 -6.18 -6.65 -20.45
C GLY A 122 -5.22 -6.28 -19.32
N ALA A 123 -5.45 -5.19 -18.59
CA ALA A 123 -4.71 -4.86 -17.38
C ALA A 123 -5.30 -5.59 -16.17
N CYS A 124 -5.05 -6.89 -16.09
CA CYS A 124 -5.52 -7.74 -14.99
C CYS A 124 -4.42 -8.01 -13.97
N ASP A 125 -4.85 -8.27 -12.74
CA ASP A 125 -4.00 -8.81 -11.70
C ASP A 125 -3.42 -10.15 -12.16
N ALA A 126 -2.10 -10.26 -12.04
CA ALA A 126 -1.33 -11.33 -12.67
C ALA A 126 -0.25 -11.86 -11.73
N GLY A 127 -0.62 -12.04 -10.46
CA GLY A 127 0.25 -12.58 -9.42
C GLY A 127 1.56 -11.80 -9.29
N CYS A 128 2.69 -12.48 -9.50
CA CYS A 128 4.02 -11.89 -9.46
C CYS A 128 4.34 -10.94 -10.62
N ASN A 129 3.51 -10.89 -11.66
CA ASN A 129 3.65 -9.93 -12.76
C ASN A 129 2.94 -8.60 -12.49
N GLY A 130 2.39 -8.45 -11.28
CA GLY A 130 1.81 -7.21 -10.79
C GLY A 130 0.29 -7.18 -10.78
N GLY A 131 -0.24 -6.11 -10.20
CA GLY A 131 -1.65 -5.90 -9.97
C GLY A 131 -1.96 -4.53 -9.36
N LEU A 132 -3.21 -4.32 -8.95
CA LEU A 132 -3.72 -3.10 -8.34
C LEU A 132 -4.50 -3.40 -7.06
N MET A 133 -4.40 -2.52 -6.07
CA MET A 133 -5.07 -2.73 -4.78
C MET A 133 -6.60 -2.63 -4.91
N THR A 134 -7.10 -1.77 -5.80
CA THR A 134 -8.55 -1.59 -6.00
C THR A 134 -9.22 -2.79 -6.66
N THR A 135 -8.56 -3.45 -7.62
CA THR A 135 -9.07 -4.69 -8.22
C THR A 135 -8.95 -5.85 -7.23
N ALA A 136 -7.91 -5.86 -6.39
CA ALA A 136 -7.80 -6.80 -5.28
C ALA A 136 -8.95 -6.67 -4.27
N TYR A 137 -9.34 -5.45 -3.85
CA TYR A 137 -10.50 -5.28 -2.97
C TYR A 137 -11.81 -5.76 -3.61
N GLU A 138 -11.99 -5.50 -4.90
CA GLU A 138 -13.12 -6.01 -5.68
C GLU A 138 -13.13 -7.56 -5.68
N TYR A 139 -11.98 -8.20 -5.85
CA TYR A 139 -11.87 -9.66 -5.73
C TYR A 139 -12.24 -10.13 -4.33
N VAL A 140 -11.79 -9.44 -3.27
CA VAL A 140 -12.12 -9.82 -1.88
C VAL A 140 -13.62 -9.69 -1.63
N LEU A 141 -14.28 -8.67 -2.17
CA LEU A 141 -15.75 -8.56 -2.14
C LEU A 141 -16.42 -9.75 -2.85
N GLN A 142 -16.01 -10.07 -4.07
CA GLN A 142 -16.63 -11.13 -4.88
C GLN A 142 -16.37 -12.54 -4.34
N SER A 143 -15.18 -12.79 -3.80
CA SER A 143 -14.80 -14.07 -3.19
C SER A 143 -15.42 -14.28 -1.81
N GLY A 144 -15.82 -13.18 -1.14
CA GLY A 144 -16.42 -13.16 0.19
C GLY A 144 -15.42 -12.94 1.32
N GLY A 145 -14.12 -12.86 1.03
CA GLY A 145 -13.08 -12.57 2.02
C GLY A 145 -11.73 -13.22 1.75
N LEU A 146 -10.78 -12.96 2.65
CA LEU A 146 -9.43 -13.54 2.65
C LEU A 146 -9.23 -14.54 3.79
N GLU A 147 -8.47 -15.59 3.52
CA GLU A 147 -7.95 -16.51 4.53
C GLU A 147 -6.82 -15.87 5.36
N LYS A 148 -6.50 -16.51 6.50
CA LYS A 148 -5.31 -16.11 7.28
C LYS A 148 -4.05 -16.54 6.55
N GLU A 149 -2.98 -15.76 6.75
CA GLU A 149 -1.65 -16.08 6.24
C GLU A 149 -1.18 -17.48 6.66
N LYS A 150 -1.49 -17.92 7.88
CA LYS A 150 -1.15 -19.26 8.36
C LYS A 150 -1.89 -20.40 7.63
N ASP A 151 -3.09 -20.13 7.11
CA ASP A 151 -3.99 -21.12 6.52
C ASP A 151 -3.74 -21.23 5.00
N TYR A 152 -3.30 -20.11 4.38
CA TYR A 152 -2.80 -20.06 3.00
C TYR A 152 -1.48 -19.27 2.94
N PRO A 153 -0.34 -19.92 3.23
CA PRO A 153 0.96 -19.24 3.37
C PRO A 153 1.55 -18.68 2.08
N TYR A 154 2.26 -17.57 2.21
CA TYR A 154 3.02 -16.94 1.14
C TYR A 154 4.22 -17.77 0.68
N THR A 155 4.35 -17.89 -0.64
CA THR A 155 5.38 -18.70 -1.30
C THR A 155 6.29 -17.90 -2.24
N GLY A 156 6.02 -16.61 -2.44
CA GLY A 156 6.86 -15.73 -3.27
C GLY A 156 6.87 -16.09 -4.76
N ARG A 157 5.83 -16.78 -5.25
CA ARG A 157 5.68 -17.18 -6.65
C ARG A 157 4.21 -17.40 -7.00
N ASP A 158 3.91 -17.40 -8.28
CA ASP A 158 2.60 -17.80 -8.78
C ASP A 158 2.32 -19.27 -8.47
N GLY A 159 1.10 -19.55 -8.02
CA GLY A 159 0.57 -20.87 -7.72
C GLY A 159 -0.76 -21.13 -8.40
N THR A 160 -1.41 -22.21 -7.99
CA THR A 160 -2.80 -22.50 -8.37
C THR A 160 -3.70 -22.06 -7.22
N CYS A 161 -4.82 -21.39 -7.53
CA CYS A 161 -5.78 -20.98 -6.52
C CYS A 161 -6.26 -22.15 -5.65
N LYS A 162 -6.01 -22.06 -4.35
CA LYS A 162 -6.42 -23.04 -3.31
C LYS A 162 -7.41 -22.46 -2.30
N PHE A 163 -8.07 -21.36 -2.66
CA PHE A 163 -8.97 -20.64 -1.76
C PHE A 163 -10.07 -21.55 -1.20
N ASP A 164 -10.17 -21.58 0.12
CA ASP A 164 -11.18 -22.29 0.89
C ASP A 164 -12.09 -21.29 1.60
N LYS A 165 -13.32 -21.14 1.08
CA LYS A 165 -14.34 -20.24 1.64
C LYS A 165 -14.66 -20.52 3.11
N SER A 166 -14.42 -21.73 3.61
CA SER A 166 -14.67 -22.07 5.02
C SER A 166 -13.64 -21.47 5.99
N LYS A 167 -12.53 -20.95 5.48
CA LYS A 167 -11.41 -20.39 6.27
C LYS A 167 -11.29 -18.87 6.18
N ILE A 168 -12.29 -18.19 5.64
CA ILE A 168 -12.35 -16.73 5.57
C ILE A 168 -12.18 -16.14 6.98
N ALA A 169 -11.24 -15.20 7.10
CA ALA A 169 -10.87 -14.54 8.35
C ALA A 169 -11.24 -13.06 8.39
N ALA A 170 -11.20 -12.38 7.24
CA ALA A 170 -11.64 -11.00 7.10
C ALA A 170 -12.30 -10.82 5.73
N ALA A 171 -13.26 -9.89 5.65
CA ALA A 171 -13.96 -9.56 4.42
C ALA A 171 -14.01 -8.05 4.24
N VAL A 172 -14.03 -7.60 2.98
CA VAL A 172 -14.26 -6.20 2.64
C VAL A 172 -15.76 -5.92 2.75
N ALA A 173 -16.15 -4.84 3.41
CA ALA A 173 -17.52 -4.31 3.37
C ALA A 173 -17.65 -3.25 2.28
N ASN A 174 -16.67 -2.36 2.18
CA ASN A 174 -16.61 -1.31 1.17
C ASN A 174 -15.15 -0.89 0.97
N PHE A 175 -14.84 -0.30 -0.17
CA PHE A 175 -13.57 0.33 -0.43
C PHE A 175 -13.76 1.61 -1.24
N SER A 176 -12.86 2.56 -1.04
CA SER A 176 -13.01 3.89 -1.61
C SER A 176 -11.67 4.43 -2.07
N VAL A 177 -11.69 5.19 -3.16
CA VAL A 177 -10.53 5.97 -3.60
C VAL A 177 -10.55 7.32 -2.92
N VAL A 178 -9.49 7.62 -2.20
CA VAL A 178 -9.32 8.86 -1.45
C VAL A 178 -8.90 9.97 -2.42
N SER A 179 -9.31 11.21 -2.11
CA SER A 179 -8.92 12.36 -2.91
C SER A 179 -7.39 12.60 -2.86
N LEU A 180 -6.90 13.42 -3.78
CA LEU A 180 -5.49 13.85 -3.82
C LEU A 180 -5.12 14.87 -2.73
N ASP A 181 -6.08 15.22 -1.86
CA ASP A 181 -5.89 16.18 -0.77
C ASP A 181 -5.26 15.47 0.43
N GLU A 182 -4.06 15.89 0.81
CA GLU A 182 -3.28 15.24 1.87
C GLU A 182 -3.95 15.33 3.25
N ASP A 183 -4.77 16.35 3.50
CA ASP A 183 -5.53 16.44 4.75
C ASP A 183 -6.71 15.46 4.73
N GLN A 184 -7.29 15.18 3.56
CA GLN A 184 -8.28 14.10 3.41
C GLN A 184 -7.65 12.72 3.51
N ILE A 185 -6.41 12.53 3.01
CA ILE A 185 -5.64 11.31 3.22
C ILE A 185 -5.38 11.09 4.71
N ALA A 186 -4.93 12.12 5.43
CA ALA A 186 -4.72 12.05 6.87
C ALA A 186 -6.02 11.75 7.64
N ALA A 187 -7.13 12.38 7.26
CA ALA A 187 -8.43 12.12 7.88
C ALA A 187 -8.94 10.70 7.61
N ASN A 188 -8.80 10.19 6.39
CA ASN A 188 -9.17 8.81 6.07
C ASN A 188 -8.28 7.82 6.80
N LEU A 189 -6.98 8.09 6.93
CA LEU A 189 -6.06 7.26 7.71
C LEU A 189 -6.50 7.18 9.17
N VAL A 190 -6.81 8.32 9.80
CA VAL A 190 -7.23 8.36 11.22
C VAL A 190 -8.60 7.70 11.42
N LYS A 191 -9.56 7.88 10.49
CA LYS A 191 -10.93 7.35 10.63
C LYS A 191 -11.04 5.87 10.27
N HIS A 192 -10.34 5.42 9.25
CA HIS A 192 -10.58 4.12 8.60
C HIS A 192 -9.43 3.12 8.71
N GLY A 193 -8.29 3.51 9.30
CA GLY A 193 -7.14 2.61 9.43
C GLY A 193 -6.06 2.87 8.38
N PRO A 194 -5.03 2.01 8.33
CA PRO A 194 -3.97 2.06 7.32
C PRO A 194 -4.50 2.12 5.87
N LEU A 195 -3.83 2.89 5.01
CA LEU A 195 -4.26 3.16 3.63
C LEU A 195 -3.32 2.55 2.60
N SER A 196 -3.88 1.86 1.61
CA SER A 196 -3.12 1.31 0.49
C SER A 196 -2.78 2.38 -0.52
N VAL A 197 -1.49 2.53 -0.84
CA VAL A 197 -1.00 3.57 -1.75
C VAL A 197 -0.04 3.07 -2.82
N GLY A 198 -0.09 3.69 -3.99
CA GLY A 198 0.94 3.55 -5.02
C GLY A 198 2.01 4.63 -4.88
N ILE A 199 3.28 4.27 -5.09
CA ILE A 199 4.42 5.19 -5.03
C ILE A 199 5.41 4.94 -6.17
N ASN A 200 6.15 5.97 -6.57
CA ASN A 200 7.36 5.81 -7.36
C ASN A 200 8.54 5.45 -6.43
N SER A 201 9.04 4.23 -6.55
CA SER A 201 10.04 3.65 -5.65
C SER A 201 11.49 3.93 -6.04
N ILE A 202 11.77 4.86 -6.97
CA ILE A 202 13.10 5.09 -7.55
C ILE A 202 14.23 5.30 -6.52
N PHE A 203 13.92 5.87 -5.35
CA PHE A 203 14.89 6.10 -4.27
C PHE A 203 14.83 5.06 -3.15
N MET A 204 13.88 4.13 -3.18
CA MET A 204 13.69 3.17 -2.10
C MET A 204 14.73 2.03 -2.13
N GLN A 205 15.27 1.67 -3.30
CA GLN A 205 16.20 0.53 -3.43
C GLN A 205 17.38 0.57 -2.44
N THR A 206 17.91 1.77 -2.14
CA THR A 206 19.11 1.98 -1.31
C THR A 206 18.81 2.68 0.01
N TYR A 207 17.54 2.93 0.33
CA TYR A 207 17.13 3.63 1.55
C TYR A 207 17.44 2.82 2.80
N ILE A 208 18.01 3.47 3.83
CA ILE A 208 18.26 2.88 5.15
C ILE A 208 17.74 3.75 6.32
N GLY A 209 17.25 4.96 6.06
CA GLY A 209 16.63 5.80 7.10
C GLY A 209 16.49 7.28 6.75
N GLY A 210 15.86 8.03 7.64
CA GLY A 210 15.61 9.47 7.50
C GLY A 210 14.37 9.79 6.66
N VAL A 211 14.05 11.08 6.54
CA VAL A 211 12.87 11.54 5.77
C VAL A 211 13.24 11.85 4.32
N SER A 212 12.77 11.01 3.40
CA SER A 212 12.95 11.18 1.97
C SER A 212 12.09 12.31 1.42
N CYS A 213 12.73 13.33 0.85
CA CYS A 213 12.12 14.56 0.34
C CYS A 213 12.68 14.98 -1.02
N PRO A 214 12.77 14.05 -2.01
CA PRO A 214 13.45 14.30 -3.27
C PRO A 214 12.79 15.42 -4.07
N TYR A 215 13.62 16.24 -4.73
CA TYR A 215 13.14 17.25 -5.67
C TYR A 215 12.67 16.65 -7.00
N ILE A 216 13.27 15.52 -7.40
CA ILE A 216 13.06 14.90 -8.70
C ILE A 216 12.50 13.49 -8.45
N CYS A 217 11.18 13.36 -8.43
CA CYS A 217 10.49 12.08 -8.38
C CYS A 217 9.19 12.19 -9.17
N SER A 218 8.94 11.28 -10.10
CA SER A 218 7.74 11.35 -10.94
C SER A 218 6.50 11.11 -10.09
N LYS A 219 5.53 12.03 -10.14
CA LYS A 219 4.22 11.85 -9.50
C LYS A 219 3.28 10.91 -10.27
N LYS A 220 3.64 10.56 -11.50
CA LYS A 220 2.78 9.80 -12.42
C LYS A 220 3.20 8.34 -12.54
N ASN A 221 4.51 8.08 -12.51
CA ASN A 221 5.08 6.75 -12.75
C ASN A 221 5.11 5.96 -11.44
N LEU A 222 3.95 5.62 -10.88
CA LEU A 222 3.88 4.75 -9.71
C LEU A 222 4.20 3.32 -10.16
N ASP A 223 5.08 2.66 -9.42
CA ASP A 223 5.56 1.31 -9.75
C ASP A 223 5.48 0.35 -8.55
N HIS A 224 5.26 0.87 -7.34
CA HIS A 224 5.27 0.08 -6.11
C HIS A 224 4.04 0.32 -5.24
N GLY A 225 3.50 -0.74 -4.64
CA GLY A 225 2.36 -0.71 -3.72
C GLY A 225 2.86 -0.79 -2.28
N VAL A 226 2.44 0.15 -1.44
CA VAL A 226 2.86 0.24 -0.03
C VAL A 226 1.68 0.65 0.85
N LEU A 227 1.89 0.71 2.16
CA LEU A 227 0.82 1.01 3.12
C LEU A 227 1.19 2.23 3.96
N ILE A 228 0.38 3.29 3.93
CA ILE A 228 0.50 4.39 4.89
C ILE A 228 -0.10 3.92 6.22
N VAL A 229 0.69 3.97 7.28
CA VAL A 229 0.27 3.58 8.64
C VAL A 229 0.22 4.75 9.61
N GLY A 230 0.82 5.89 9.24
CA GLY A 230 0.93 7.03 10.13
C GLY A 230 1.52 8.26 9.42
N TYR A 231 1.67 9.33 10.18
CA TYR A 231 2.38 10.54 9.79
C TYR A 231 2.97 11.24 11.01
N GLY A 232 3.97 12.08 10.77
CA GLY A 232 4.54 12.97 11.77
C GLY A 232 4.63 14.41 11.27
N ALA A 233 4.62 15.37 12.20
CA ALA A 233 4.70 16.79 11.89
C ALA A 233 6.13 17.25 11.58
N ALA A 234 7.13 16.62 12.19
CA ALA A 234 8.52 17.06 12.12
C ALA A 234 9.50 15.86 12.06
N GLY A 235 10.14 15.68 10.92
CA GLY A 235 11.31 14.81 10.78
C GLY A 235 12.40 15.52 9.98
N TYR A 236 13.64 15.43 10.47
CA TYR A 236 14.78 16.14 9.90
C TYR A 236 15.11 15.64 8.50
N ALA A 237 15.09 16.53 7.51
CA ALA A 237 15.52 16.27 6.14
C ALA A 237 16.83 17.03 5.87
N PRO A 238 18.01 16.37 5.88
CA PRO A 238 19.32 17.01 5.81
C PRO A 238 19.46 18.11 4.75
N ILE A 239 18.98 17.87 3.53
CA ILE A 239 19.13 18.84 2.43
C ILE A 239 18.04 19.92 2.41
N ARG A 240 16.98 19.75 3.19
CA ARG A 240 16.02 20.83 3.42
C ARG A 240 16.50 21.77 4.53
N PHE A 241 17.52 21.37 5.30
CA PHE A 241 18.02 22.08 6.49
C PHE A 241 16.90 22.46 7.48
N LYS A 242 15.86 21.62 7.54
CA LYS A 242 14.69 21.82 8.40
C LYS A 242 13.90 20.54 8.55
N ASP A 243 13.08 20.52 9.59
CA ASP A 243 12.07 19.49 9.77
C ASP A 243 10.95 19.62 8.74
N LYS A 244 10.46 18.47 8.31
CA LYS A 244 9.38 18.33 7.36
C LYS A 244 8.33 17.38 7.91
N PRO A 245 7.04 17.62 7.65
CA PRO A 245 6.02 16.62 7.89
C PRO A 245 6.25 15.43 6.95
N TYR A 246 5.87 14.23 7.37
CA TYR A 246 6.14 13.01 6.61
C TYR A 246 5.06 11.96 6.81
N TRP A 247 4.87 11.10 5.81
CA TRP A 247 4.13 9.85 5.93
C TRP A 247 5.04 8.75 6.46
N ILE A 248 4.48 7.87 7.30
CA ILE A 248 5.10 6.62 7.74
C ILE A 248 4.52 5.51 6.87
N ILE A 249 5.39 4.86 6.10
CA ILE A 249 5.02 3.85 5.12
C ILE A 249 5.56 2.51 5.57
N LYS A 250 4.69 1.52 5.73
CA LYS A 250 5.06 0.11 5.85
C LYS A 250 5.35 -0.46 4.46
N ASN A 251 6.53 -1.07 4.30
CA ASN A 251 6.94 -1.73 3.07
C ASN A 251 6.83 -3.27 3.18
N SER A 252 7.01 -3.96 2.06
CA SER A 252 6.89 -5.43 1.94
C SER A 252 8.22 -6.09 1.57
N TRP A 253 9.34 -5.53 2.03
CA TRP A 253 10.70 -6.02 1.72
C TRP A 253 11.43 -6.54 2.97
N GLY A 254 10.70 -6.98 3.99
CA GLY A 254 11.25 -7.48 5.24
C GLY A 254 11.84 -6.39 6.14
N GLU A 255 12.04 -6.74 7.41
CA GLU A 255 12.51 -5.83 8.47
C GLU A 255 13.95 -5.37 8.27
N ASN A 256 14.76 -6.14 7.52
CA ASN A 256 16.17 -5.81 7.24
C ASN A 256 16.36 -4.69 6.19
N TRP A 257 15.28 -4.07 5.71
CA TRP A 257 15.31 -2.97 4.76
C TRP A 257 14.74 -1.69 5.39
N GLY A 258 15.33 -0.53 5.08
CA GLY A 258 14.85 0.76 5.60
C GLY A 258 14.94 0.88 7.12
N GLU A 259 13.96 1.56 7.72
CA GLU A 259 13.84 1.66 9.18
C GLU A 259 12.97 0.51 9.67
N GLU A 260 13.56 -0.67 9.88
CA GLU A 260 12.83 -1.88 10.34
C GLU A 260 11.66 -2.25 9.42
N GLY A 261 11.84 -2.11 8.10
CA GLY A 261 10.81 -2.33 7.08
C GLY A 261 9.95 -1.12 6.75
N TYR A 262 10.20 0.03 7.39
CA TYR A 262 9.46 1.27 7.16
C TYR A 262 10.25 2.29 6.34
N TYR A 263 9.49 3.19 5.71
CA TYR A 263 9.97 4.29 4.89
C TYR A 263 9.28 5.58 5.30
N LYS A 264 10.06 6.66 5.43
CA LYS A 264 9.51 8.00 5.70
C LYS A 264 9.64 8.87 4.46
N ILE A 265 8.54 9.44 4.01
CA ILE A 265 8.50 10.35 2.85
C ILE A 265 7.83 11.66 3.20
N CYS A 266 8.39 12.76 2.72
CA CYS A 266 7.87 14.11 2.92
C CYS A 266 6.38 14.24 2.51
N ARG A 267 5.60 14.84 3.40
CA ARG A 267 4.21 15.27 3.21
C ARG A 267 4.16 16.72 2.68
N GLY A 268 3.10 17.07 1.97
CA GLY A 268 2.70 18.43 1.57
C GLY A 268 2.96 18.79 0.11
N ASN A 269 3.31 17.84 -0.77
CA ASN A 269 3.57 18.07 -2.18
C ASN A 269 3.36 16.85 -3.09
N ASN A 270 2.72 15.76 -2.63
CA ASN A 270 2.61 14.53 -3.43
C ASN A 270 3.97 14.03 -3.95
N ILE A 271 4.94 13.95 -3.04
CA ILE A 271 6.31 13.52 -3.34
C ILE A 271 6.26 12.07 -3.83
N CYS A 272 6.95 11.80 -4.94
CA CYS A 272 6.94 10.48 -5.60
C CYS A 272 5.54 9.94 -5.96
N GLY A 273 4.52 10.80 -6.00
CA GLY A 273 3.18 10.40 -6.39
C GLY A 273 2.42 9.61 -5.31
N VAL A 274 2.91 9.59 -4.06
CA VAL A 274 2.32 8.79 -2.95
C VAL A 274 0.84 9.10 -2.69
N ASP A 275 0.39 10.31 -2.98
CA ASP A 275 -1.01 10.73 -2.81
C ASP A 275 -1.87 10.42 -4.06
N SER A 276 -1.27 9.91 -5.13
CA SER A 276 -1.89 9.84 -6.47
C SER A 276 -2.71 8.58 -6.73
N MET A 277 -2.63 7.60 -5.83
CA MET A 277 -3.36 6.34 -5.89
C MET A 277 -3.54 5.88 -4.45
N VAL A 278 -4.50 6.47 -3.74
CA VAL A 278 -4.78 6.15 -2.34
C VAL A 278 -6.14 5.49 -2.27
N SER A 279 -6.20 4.34 -1.61
CA SER A 279 -7.43 3.59 -1.39
C SER A 279 -7.58 3.23 0.08
N SER A 280 -8.78 3.49 0.59
CA SER A 280 -9.22 3.10 1.93
C SER A 280 -10.15 1.90 1.81
N VAL A 281 -10.14 1.04 2.82
CA VAL A 281 -11.01 -0.13 2.90
C VAL A 281 -11.68 -0.17 4.25
N THR A 282 -12.93 -0.60 4.30
CA THR A 282 -13.62 -0.94 5.54
C THR A 282 -13.87 -2.44 5.56
N ALA A 283 -13.59 -3.07 6.70
CA ALA A 283 -13.86 -4.48 6.88
C ALA A 283 -15.33 -4.70 7.28
N ALA A 284 -15.89 -5.83 6.87
CA ALA A 284 -17.18 -6.27 7.36
C ALA A 284 -17.06 -6.65 8.84
N SER A 285 -17.74 -5.90 9.71
CA SER A 285 -17.93 -6.32 11.09
C SER A 285 -18.68 -7.65 11.07
N THR A 286 -18.01 -8.74 11.46
CA THR A 286 -18.64 -10.05 11.60
C THR A 286 -19.59 -9.97 12.80
N ILE A 287 -20.78 -9.38 12.62
CA ILE A 287 -21.92 -9.76 13.43
C ILE A 287 -22.30 -11.15 12.92
N LYS A 288 -21.62 -12.17 13.44
CA LYS A 288 -22.17 -13.53 13.38
C LYS A 288 -23.58 -13.43 13.97
N GLN A 289 -24.57 -13.86 13.18
CA GLN A 289 -25.95 -14.04 13.60
C GLN A 289 -26.03 -14.82 14.93
#